data_AF-A0A2E1STK3-F1
#
_entry.id   AF-A0A2E1STK3-F1
#
_cell.length_a   1.000
_cell.length_b   1.000
_cell.length_c   1.000
_cell.angle_alpha   90.00
_cell.angle_beta   90.00
_cell.angle_gamma   90.00
#
_symmetry.space_group_name_H-M   'P 1'
#
loop_
_entity.id
_entity.type
_entity.pdbx_description
1 polymer ?
#
loop_
_entity_poly.entity_id
_entity_poly.type
_entity_poly.pdbx_seq_one_letter_code
_entity_poly.pdbx_strand_id
1 'polypeptide(L)'
;MYRMMYKDAYQYVADRDGIFYYVRRVPNDVRQHYASSRISFSLRTKSHQSALRAAKSVTQRLEDYWLGLRLQQMDIPAIHLVKTDDVEDASPLMMDAVEMYLSIKGKDDRTFIRTARRNGEYVSKVLGNRPITSYSSSEAAQFRDWCFEQSMNINTVKRVFASVRSIINLTMREHGIEGRNAFSGTFMPDRGDASTRRPIPADKLRTIQQRCQTTDDEPRWLVALISDTGMRLSEAAGLAKED
;
A
#
# COMPACT_ATOMS: atom_id res chain seq x y z
N MET A 1 2.30 22.65 48.07
CA MET A 1 1.98 23.03 46.67
C MET A 1 1.26 24.39 46.71
N TYR A 2 1.97 25.51 46.53
CA TYR A 2 1.38 26.84 46.72
C TYR A 2 0.73 27.34 45.42
N ARG A 3 -0.61 27.45 45.44
CA ARG A 3 -1.43 28.02 44.37
C ARG A 3 -1.39 29.55 44.49
N MET A 4 -0.56 30.21 43.68
CA MET A 4 -0.62 31.68 43.55
C MET A 4 -1.87 32.05 42.72
N MET A 5 -3.00 32.21 43.41
CA MET A 5 -4.15 32.95 42.87
C MET A 5 -3.86 34.43 43.07
N TYR A 6 -3.52 35.12 41.99
CA TYR A 6 -3.44 36.57 42.01
C TYR A 6 -4.88 37.12 42.00
N LYS A 7 -5.30 37.70 43.13
CA LYS A 7 -6.55 38.46 43.25
C LYS A 7 -6.48 39.72 42.38
N ASP A 8 -7.64 40.08 41.83
CA ASP A 8 -7.89 41.08 40.81
C ASP A 8 -7.28 42.49 41.03
N ALA A 9 -7.09 43.14 39.87
CA ALA A 9 -7.07 44.57 39.57
C ALA A 9 -5.73 45.34 39.44
N TYR A 10 -4.57 44.84 39.90
CA TYR A 10 -3.29 45.62 39.86
C TYR A 10 -2.08 44.87 39.24
N GLN A 11 -2.33 43.88 38.40
CA GLN A 11 -1.47 42.70 38.38
C GLN A 11 -0.08 42.87 37.72
N TYR A 12 0.16 43.91 36.92
CA TYR A 12 1.40 44.04 36.14
C TYR A 12 1.94 45.47 36.03
N VAL A 13 1.60 46.37 36.95
CA VAL A 13 2.07 47.78 36.93
C VAL A 13 2.99 48.05 38.12
N ALA A 14 4.15 48.65 37.87
CA ALA A 14 5.10 49.09 38.89
C ALA A 14 5.41 50.58 38.71
N ASP A 15 5.37 51.36 39.78
CA ASP A 15 5.82 52.76 39.77
C ASP A 15 7.34 52.83 39.96
N ARG A 16 8.00 53.67 39.15
CA ARG A 16 9.42 54.02 39.30
C ARG A 16 9.58 55.50 39.01
N ASP A 17 9.88 56.27 40.04
CA ASP A 17 10.14 57.72 39.97
C ASP A 17 9.02 58.51 39.25
N GLY A 18 7.76 58.13 39.50
CA GLY A 18 6.57 58.81 38.96
C GLY A 18 6.21 58.43 37.53
N ILE A 19 6.89 57.44 36.94
CA ILE A 19 6.53 56.84 35.65
C ILE A 19 6.16 55.38 35.86
N PHE A 20 4.99 54.97 35.38
CA PHE A 20 4.54 53.60 35.49
C PHE A 20 5.20 52.68 34.45
N TYR A 21 5.58 51.48 34.87
CA TYR A 21 6.15 50.40 34.07
C TYR A 21 5.22 49.19 34.06
N TYR A 22 5.15 48.49 32.93
CA TYR A 22 4.58 47.16 32.84
C TYR A 22 5.61 46.13 33.28
N VAL A 23 5.24 45.18 34.14
CA VAL A 23 6.11 44.09 34.59
C VAL A 23 5.32 42.80 34.67
N ARG A 24 5.67 41.81 33.84
CA ARG A 24 5.02 40.49 33.80
C ARG A 24 6.02 39.36 33.56
N ARG A 25 5.81 38.23 34.22
CA ARG A 25 6.59 37.01 34.00
C ARG A 25 6.09 36.28 32.75
N VAL A 26 7.01 35.76 31.95
CA VAL A 26 6.70 34.91 30.79
C VAL A 26 6.31 33.52 31.29
N PRO A 27 5.18 32.92 30.84
CA PRO A 27 4.80 31.55 31.16
C PRO A 27 5.88 30.54 30.74
N ASN A 28 6.01 29.44 31.49
CA ASN A 28 7.11 28.49 31.31
C ASN A 28 7.07 27.78 29.93
N ASP A 29 5.87 27.50 29.44
CA ASP A 29 5.57 26.87 28.16
C ASP A 29 6.05 27.69 26.95
N VAL A 30 5.96 29.03 27.02
CA VAL A 30 6.40 29.92 25.94
C VAL A 30 7.78 30.54 26.21
N ARG A 31 8.42 30.20 27.34
CA ARG A 31 9.69 30.81 27.77
C ARG A 31 10.82 30.64 26.77
N GLN A 32 10.83 29.52 26.04
CA GLN A 32 11.83 29.24 25.00
C GLN A 32 11.85 30.29 23.87
N HIS A 33 10.76 31.04 23.66
CA HIS A 33 10.67 32.08 22.64
C HIS A 33 11.15 33.46 23.13
N TYR A 34 11.60 33.58 24.39
CA TYR A 34 12.02 34.85 25.00
C TYR A 34 13.43 34.76 25.57
N ALA A 35 14.24 35.79 25.32
CA ALA A 35 15.59 35.91 25.88
C ALA A 35 15.60 36.16 27.40
N SER A 36 14.47 36.61 27.97
CA SER A 36 14.32 36.92 29.40
C SER A 36 13.04 36.30 29.95
N SER A 37 13.09 35.86 31.20
CA SER A 37 11.92 35.31 31.91
C SER A 37 10.91 36.38 32.35
N ARG A 38 11.22 37.66 32.17
CA ARG A 38 10.37 38.79 32.57
C ARG A 38 10.32 39.86 31.49
N ILE A 39 9.11 40.27 31.14
CA ILE A 39 8.84 41.40 30.27
C ILE A 39 8.68 42.63 31.16
N SER A 40 9.52 43.64 30.95
CA SER A 40 9.41 44.91 31.65
C SER A 40 9.71 46.11 30.75
N PHE A 41 8.79 47.06 30.65
CA PHE A 41 8.96 48.28 29.85
C PHE A 41 8.09 49.43 30.38
N SER A 42 8.45 50.67 30.05
CA SER A 42 7.73 51.86 30.52
C SER A 42 6.38 52.01 29.79
N LEU A 43 5.31 52.30 30.54
CA LEU A 43 4.00 52.68 30.00
C LEU A 43 3.92 54.16 29.63
N ARG A 44 5.01 54.93 29.82
CA ARG A 44 5.14 56.35 29.46
C ARG A 44 4.02 57.24 30.01
N THR A 45 3.49 56.90 31.18
CA THR A 45 2.41 57.65 31.83
C THR A 45 2.73 57.86 33.31
N LYS A 46 2.38 59.05 33.81
CA LYS A 46 2.38 59.39 35.25
C LYS A 46 1.00 59.21 35.89
N SER A 47 -0.05 59.02 35.07
CA SER A 47 -1.41 58.76 35.55
C SER A 47 -1.63 57.28 35.78
N HIS A 48 -2.07 56.93 36.99
CA HIS A 48 -2.31 55.56 37.42
C HIS A 48 -3.43 54.89 36.62
N GLN A 49 -4.55 55.58 36.38
CA GLN A 49 -5.68 55.02 35.62
C GLN A 49 -5.30 54.76 34.15
N SER A 50 -4.51 55.63 33.54
CA SER A 50 -3.99 55.42 32.19
C SER A 50 -3.00 54.26 32.14
N ALA A 51 -2.17 54.08 33.19
CA ALA A 51 -1.27 52.95 33.31
C ALA A 51 -2.02 51.61 33.37
N LEU A 52 -3.10 51.54 34.17
CA LEU A 52 -3.93 50.34 34.28
C LEU A 52 -4.58 49.96 32.94
N ARG A 53 -5.16 50.94 32.23
CA ARG A 53 -5.74 50.71 30.90
C ARG A 53 -4.70 50.20 29.91
N ALA A 54 -3.53 50.85 29.85
CA ALA A 54 -2.44 50.43 28.98
C ALA A 54 -1.94 49.03 29.32
N ALA A 55 -1.75 48.72 30.61
CA ALA A 55 -1.33 47.40 31.06
C ALA A 55 -2.34 46.31 30.71
N LYS A 56 -3.64 46.60 30.77
CA LYS A 56 -4.69 45.66 30.35
C LYS A 56 -4.60 45.35 28.86
N SER A 57 -4.47 46.37 28.01
CA SER A 57 -4.31 46.18 26.56
C SER A 57 -3.04 45.41 26.19
N VAL A 58 -1.92 45.69 26.87
CA VAL A 58 -0.67 44.93 26.69
C VAL A 58 -0.84 43.47 27.11
N THR A 59 -1.52 43.23 28.22
CA THR A 59 -1.77 41.88 28.73
C THR A 59 -2.60 41.07 27.74
N GLN A 60 -3.67 41.65 27.19
CA GLN A 60 -4.49 40.99 26.18
C GLN A 60 -3.65 40.60 24.95
N ARG A 61 -2.85 41.54 24.44
CA ARG A 61 -2.00 41.27 23.27
C ARG A 61 -0.97 40.17 23.52
N LEU A 62 -0.42 40.08 24.74
CA LEU A 62 0.49 39.01 25.12
C LEU A 62 -0.21 37.66 25.24
N GLU A 63 -1.43 37.61 25.78
CA GLU A 63 -2.24 36.38 25.82
C GLU A 63 -2.57 35.86 24.42
N ASP A 64 -3.02 36.75 23.52
CA ASP A 64 -3.34 36.38 22.14
C ASP A 64 -2.10 35.83 21.41
N TYR A 65 -0.94 36.46 21.62
CA TYR A 65 0.33 35.98 21.07
C TYR A 65 0.74 34.61 21.62
N TRP A 66 0.67 34.42 22.95
CA TRP A 66 1.01 33.14 23.57
C TRP A 66 0.02 32.04 23.20
N LEU A 67 -1.25 32.35 23.00
CA LEU A 67 -2.25 31.42 22.48
C LEU A 67 -1.86 30.96 21.07
N GLY A 68 -1.46 31.88 20.18
CA GLY A 68 -0.98 31.54 18.84
C GLY A 68 0.19 30.56 18.85
N LEU A 69 1.19 30.79 19.72
CA LEU A 69 2.33 29.88 19.89
C LEU A 69 1.90 28.48 20.35
N ARG A 70 0.93 28.39 21.27
CA ARG A 70 0.39 27.11 21.74
C ARG A 70 -0.36 26.37 20.63
N LEU A 71 -1.18 27.08 19.87
CA LEU A 71 -1.93 26.50 18.75
C LEU A 71 -0.99 25.96 17.66
N GLN A 72 0.17 26.58 17.44
CA GLN A 72 1.17 26.06 16.51
C GLN A 72 1.82 24.76 16.97
N GLN A 73 1.93 24.53 18.29
CA GLN A 73 2.53 23.33 18.87
C GLN A 73 1.50 22.25 19.22
N MET A 74 0.21 22.55 19.10
CA MET A 74 -0.86 21.63 19.45
C MET A 74 -1.16 20.73 18.25
N ASP A 75 -1.08 19.42 18.45
CA ASP A 75 -1.62 18.46 17.50
C ASP A 75 -3.11 18.73 17.27
N ILE A 76 -3.62 18.44 16.06
CA ILE A 76 -5.02 18.68 15.69
C ILE A 76 -5.93 17.98 16.73
N PRO A 77 -6.64 18.74 17.58
CA PRO A 77 -7.51 18.14 18.57
C PRO A 77 -8.62 17.37 17.88
N ALA A 78 -9.02 16.24 18.45
CA ALA A 78 -10.11 15.44 17.89
C ALA A 78 -9.86 14.97 16.44
N ILE A 79 -8.60 14.80 16.00
CA ILE A 79 -8.30 14.20 14.69
C ILE A 79 -8.95 12.82 14.50
N HIS A 80 -9.15 12.07 15.59
CA HIS A 80 -9.87 10.78 15.60
C HIS A 80 -11.39 10.91 15.35
N LEU A 81 -11.96 12.11 15.42
CA LEU A 81 -13.37 12.41 15.12
C LEU A 81 -13.54 13.01 13.72
N VAL A 82 -12.44 13.37 13.05
CA VAL A 82 -12.47 13.69 11.63
C VAL A 82 -12.84 12.40 10.92
N LYS A 83 -14.04 12.38 10.32
CA LYS A 83 -14.41 11.35 9.38
C LYS A 83 -13.37 11.41 8.26
N THR A 84 -12.48 10.42 8.21
CA THR A 84 -11.86 10.07 6.95
C THR A 84 -13.04 9.76 6.03
N ASP A 85 -13.11 10.42 4.87
CA ASP A 85 -13.85 9.86 3.74
C ASP A 85 -13.11 8.59 3.33
N ASP A 86 -13.10 7.58 4.20
CA ASP A 86 -13.05 6.20 3.78
C ASP A 86 -14.36 6.01 3.03
N VAL A 87 -14.36 6.42 1.77
CA VAL A 87 -15.25 5.86 0.76
C VAL A 87 -15.10 4.37 1.00
N GLU A 88 -16.11 3.73 1.59
CA GLU A 88 -16.16 2.27 1.68
C GLU A 88 -15.79 1.79 0.29
N ASP A 89 -14.63 1.15 0.19
CA ASP A 89 -14.04 0.80 -1.09
C ASP A 89 -14.96 -0.24 -1.73
N ALA A 90 -15.95 0.27 -2.48
CA ALA A 90 -16.99 -0.51 -3.14
C ALA A 90 -16.43 -1.37 -4.28
N SER A 91 -15.11 -1.35 -4.45
CA SER A 91 -14.39 -2.22 -5.35
C SER A 91 -14.61 -3.68 -4.95
N PRO A 92 -14.81 -4.57 -5.92
CA PRO A 92 -14.98 -6.00 -5.65
C PRO A 92 -13.83 -6.57 -4.82
N LEU A 93 -14.15 -7.55 -3.97
CA LEU A 93 -13.15 -8.33 -3.26
C LEU A 93 -12.33 -9.16 -4.25
N MET A 94 -11.12 -9.57 -3.85
CA MET A 94 -10.25 -10.37 -4.72
C MET A 94 -10.92 -11.65 -5.25
N MET A 95 -11.68 -12.37 -4.43
CA MET A 95 -12.38 -13.59 -4.88
C MET A 95 -13.57 -13.26 -5.80
N ASP A 96 -14.28 -12.16 -5.56
CA ASP A 96 -15.37 -11.71 -6.44
C ASP A 96 -14.84 -11.27 -7.80
N ALA A 97 -13.67 -10.62 -7.81
CA ALA A 97 -12.95 -10.26 -9.02
C ALA A 97 -12.56 -11.51 -9.84
N VAL A 98 -12.20 -12.62 -9.18
CA VAL A 98 -11.93 -13.89 -9.85
C VAL A 98 -13.18 -14.47 -10.50
N GLU A 99 -14.31 -14.50 -9.80
CA GLU A 99 -15.57 -15.00 -10.37
C GLU A 99 -16.01 -14.18 -11.57
N MET A 100 -15.92 -12.87 -11.46
CA MET A 100 -16.22 -11.95 -12.54
C MET A 100 -15.28 -12.12 -13.73
N TYR A 101 -13.98 -12.31 -13.48
CA TYR A 101 -13.02 -12.58 -14.53
C TYR A 101 -13.36 -13.87 -15.29
N LEU A 102 -13.81 -14.90 -14.58
CA LEU A 102 -14.24 -16.16 -15.16
C LEU A 102 -15.53 -16.03 -15.96
N SER A 103 -16.53 -15.32 -15.43
CA SER A 103 -17.81 -15.09 -16.11
C SER A 103 -17.63 -14.30 -17.41
N ILE A 104 -16.80 -13.25 -17.40
CA ILE A 104 -16.55 -12.41 -18.58
C ILE A 104 -15.74 -13.17 -19.64
N LYS A 105 -14.76 -13.98 -19.24
CA LYS A 105 -13.95 -14.72 -20.21
C LYS A 105 -14.71 -15.84 -20.90
N GLY A 106 -15.81 -16.33 -20.32
CA GLY A 106 -16.71 -17.30 -20.95
C GLY A 106 -16.01 -18.58 -21.43
N LYS A 107 -14.91 -18.97 -20.78
CA LYS A 107 -14.13 -20.16 -21.14
C LYS A 107 -14.52 -21.33 -20.23
N ASP A 108 -15.07 -22.38 -20.84
CA ASP A 108 -15.42 -23.63 -20.16
C ASP A 108 -14.23 -24.57 -19.93
N ASP A 109 -13.00 -24.10 -20.16
CA ASP A 109 -11.80 -24.88 -19.88
C ASP A 109 -11.61 -25.05 -18.36
N ARG A 110 -11.83 -26.29 -17.90
CA ARG A 110 -11.68 -26.69 -16.49
C ARG A 110 -10.28 -26.34 -15.93
N THR A 111 -9.24 -26.41 -16.75
CA THR A 111 -7.88 -26.10 -16.31
C THR A 111 -7.68 -24.60 -16.12
N PHE A 112 -8.27 -23.79 -16.99
CA PHE A 112 -8.29 -22.33 -16.88
C PHE A 112 -9.04 -21.89 -15.61
N ILE A 113 -10.27 -22.38 -15.40
CA ILE A 113 -11.10 -22.06 -14.23
C ILE A 113 -10.36 -22.39 -12.93
N ARG A 114 -9.85 -23.63 -12.84
CA ARG A 114 -9.11 -24.09 -11.65
C ARG A 114 -7.86 -23.25 -11.40
N THR A 115 -7.15 -22.85 -12.45
CA THR A 115 -5.92 -22.05 -12.33
C THR A 115 -6.22 -20.64 -11.84
N ALA A 116 -7.25 -19.98 -12.37
CA ALA A 116 -7.64 -18.64 -11.94
C ALA A 116 -8.08 -18.63 -10.47
N ARG A 117 -8.96 -19.57 -10.07
CA ARG A 117 -9.40 -19.73 -8.67
C ARG A 117 -8.22 -19.95 -7.73
N ARG A 118 -7.34 -20.91 -8.04
CA ARG A 118 -6.15 -21.19 -7.24
C ARG A 118 -5.24 -19.96 -7.09
N ASN A 119 -5.05 -19.20 -8.15
CA ASN A 119 -4.22 -17.99 -8.09
C ASN A 119 -4.85 -16.91 -7.21
N GLY A 120 -6.18 -16.73 -7.27
CA GLY A 120 -6.92 -15.84 -6.37
C GLY A 120 -6.88 -16.30 -4.92
N GLU A 121 -7.03 -17.60 -4.67
CA GLU A 121 -6.92 -18.22 -3.35
C GLU A 121 -5.54 -18.01 -2.74
N TYR A 122 -4.46 -18.07 -3.53
CA TYR A 122 -3.11 -17.77 -3.03
C TYR A 122 -3.00 -16.33 -2.53
N VAL A 123 -3.55 -15.36 -3.28
CA VAL A 123 -3.57 -13.95 -2.85
C VAL A 123 -4.41 -13.79 -1.59
N SER A 124 -5.62 -14.36 -1.57
CA SER A 124 -6.53 -14.30 -0.44
C SER A 124 -5.94 -14.96 0.83
N LYS A 125 -5.20 -16.06 0.68
CA LYS A 125 -4.55 -16.75 1.79
C LYS A 125 -3.43 -15.92 2.43
N VAL A 126 -2.67 -15.18 1.63
CA VAL A 126 -1.49 -14.43 2.11
C VAL A 126 -1.87 -13.02 2.56
N LEU A 127 -2.73 -12.34 1.80
CA LEU A 127 -3.05 -10.92 1.98
C LEU A 127 -4.49 -10.69 2.47
N GLY A 128 -5.30 -11.74 2.61
CA GLY A 128 -6.73 -11.64 2.92
C GLY A 128 -7.59 -11.33 1.68
N ASN A 129 -8.87 -11.70 1.75
CA ASN A 129 -9.87 -11.32 0.76
C ASN A 129 -10.32 -9.88 1.01
N ARG A 130 -9.62 -8.93 0.38
CA ARG A 130 -9.85 -7.49 0.52
C ARG A 130 -10.22 -6.88 -0.84
N PRO A 131 -10.74 -5.64 -0.88
CA PRO A 131 -10.98 -4.92 -2.13
C PRO A 131 -9.72 -4.83 -2.98
N ILE A 132 -9.85 -5.01 -4.30
CA ILE A 132 -8.72 -5.07 -5.25
C ILE A 132 -7.84 -3.82 -5.26
N THR A 133 -8.37 -2.68 -4.86
CA THR A 133 -7.74 -1.34 -4.77
C THR A 133 -7.02 -1.11 -3.45
N SER A 134 -7.35 -1.87 -2.41
CA SER A 134 -6.74 -1.75 -1.08
C SER A 134 -5.32 -2.34 -1.00
N TYR A 135 -4.94 -3.18 -1.96
CA TYR A 135 -3.61 -3.79 -1.99
C TYR A 135 -2.53 -2.77 -2.32
N SER A 136 -1.39 -2.91 -1.64
CA SER A 136 -0.21 -2.08 -1.82
C SER A 136 0.91 -2.81 -2.58
N SER A 137 1.84 -2.06 -3.16
CA SER A 137 3.00 -2.65 -3.86
C SER A 137 3.92 -3.44 -2.91
N SER A 138 3.97 -3.06 -1.63
CA SER A 138 4.70 -3.80 -0.58
C SER A 138 4.06 -5.16 -0.31
N GLU A 139 2.74 -5.24 -0.26
CA GLU A 139 2.01 -6.51 -0.08
C GLU A 139 2.17 -7.42 -1.31
N ALA A 140 2.22 -6.85 -2.51
CA ALA A 140 2.54 -7.62 -3.71
C ALA A 140 3.97 -8.21 -3.66
N ALA A 141 4.93 -7.50 -3.05
CA ALA A 141 6.27 -8.04 -2.80
C ALA A 141 6.26 -9.14 -1.73
N GLN A 142 5.48 -8.99 -0.65
CA GLN A 142 5.29 -10.06 0.35
C GLN A 142 4.70 -11.32 -0.29
N PHE A 143 3.71 -11.18 -1.17
CA PHE A 143 3.12 -12.29 -1.90
C PHE A 143 4.15 -13.01 -2.79
N ARG A 144 5.04 -12.26 -3.46
CA ARG A 144 6.16 -12.83 -4.24
C ARG A 144 7.07 -13.68 -3.34
N ASP A 145 7.46 -13.13 -2.19
CA ASP A 145 8.39 -13.79 -1.29
C ASP A 145 7.77 -15.07 -0.71
N TRP A 146 6.49 -15.03 -0.34
CA TRP A 146 5.72 -16.22 0.01
C TRP A 146 5.69 -17.26 -1.11
N CYS A 147 5.51 -16.86 -2.38
CA CYS A 147 5.55 -17.82 -3.48
C CYS A 147 6.90 -18.53 -3.60
N PHE A 148 7.99 -17.85 -3.29
CA PHE A 148 9.33 -18.45 -3.26
C PHE A 148 9.52 -19.38 -2.07
N GLU A 149 8.96 -19.06 -0.90
CA GLU A 149 8.94 -19.97 0.26
C GLU A 149 8.19 -21.26 -0.04
N GLN A 150 7.14 -21.20 -0.87
CA GLN A 150 6.45 -22.39 -1.39
C GLN A 150 7.26 -23.17 -2.46
N SER A 151 8.56 -22.86 -2.62
CA SER A 151 9.47 -23.51 -3.57
C SER A 151 9.01 -23.41 -5.03
N MET A 152 8.26 -22.37 -5.39
CA MET A 152 7.86 -22.15 -6.77
C MET A 152 9.02 -21.60 -7.61
N ASN A 153 9.20 -22.17 -8.80
CA ASN A 153 10.11 -21.62 -9.81
C ASN A 153 9.68 -20.20 -10.23
N ILE A 154 10.64 -19.31 -10.50
CA ILE A 154 10.41 -17.96 -11.00
C ILE A 154 9.43 -17.88 -12.19
N ASN A 155 9.48 -18.81 -13.13
CA ASN A 155 8.55 -18.85 -14.28
C ASN A 155 7.13 -19.19 -13.87
N THR A 156 6.95 -19.96 -12.80
CA THR A 156 5.64 -20.22 -12.21
C THR A 156 5.14 -18.97 -11.48
N VAL A 157 5.98 -18.32 -10.67
CA VAL A 157 5.62 -17.06 -9.99
C VAL A 157 5.22 -15.97 -10.99
N LYS A 158 6.01 -15.77 -12.06
CA LYS A 158 5.68 -14.83 -13.15
C LYS A 158 4.32 -15.13 -13.79
N ARG A 159 3.98 -16.41 -14.00
CA ARG A 159 2.67 -16.83 -14.53
C ARG A 159 1.53 -16.56 -13.54
N VAL A 160 1.73 -16.82 -12.26
CA VAL A 160 0.74 -16.49 -11.20
C VAL A 160 0.48 -14.98 -11.16
N PHE A 161 1.54 -14.17 -11.12
CA PHE A 161 1.42 -12.70 -11.15
C PHE A 161 0.78 -12.19 -12.44
N ALA A 162 1.06 -12.80 -13.60
CA ALA A 162 0.38 -12.45 -14.86
C ALA A 162 -1.13 -12.71 -14.78
N SER A 163 -1.53 -13.85 -14.20
CA SER A 163 -2.93 -14.18 -13.99
C SER A 163 -3.61 -13.19 -13.04
N VAL A 164 -3.02 -12.93 -11.86
CA VAL A 164 -3.58 -12.00 -10.87
C VAL A 164 -3.69 -10.59 -11.44
N ARG A 165 -2.67 -10.11 -12.15
CA ARG A 165 -2.72 -8.82 -12.85
C ARG A 165 -3.86 -8.76 -13.86
N SER A 166 -4.07 -9.84 -14.62
CA SER A 166 -5.14 -9.90 -15.62
C SER A 166 -6.53 -9.87 -14.99
N ILE A 167 -6.72 -10.56 -13.86
CA ILE A 167 -7.96 -10.55 -13.08
C ILE A 167 -8.27 -9.12 -12.62
N ILE A 168 -7.35 -8.51 -11.86
CA ILE A 168 -7.55 -7.17 -11.28
C ILE A 168 -7.74 -6.11 -12.38
N ASN A 169 -6.90 -6.12 -13.42
CA ASN A 169 -7.00 -5.11 -14.49
C ASN A 169 -8.30 -5.24 -15.28
N LEU A 170 -8.85 -6.45 -15.45
CA LEU A 170 -10.14 -6.62 -16.10
C LEU A 170 -11.25 -6.05 -15.21
N THR A 171 -11.29 -6.44 -13.93
CA THR A 171 -12.29 -5.95 -12.98
C THR A 171 -12.27 -4.43 -12.85
N MET A 172 -11.09 -3.82 -12.77
CA MET A 172 -10.95 -2.35 -12.74
C MET A 172 -11.54 -1.68 -13.98
N ARG A 173 -11.31 -2.25 -15.18
CA ARG A 173 -11.86 -1.70 -16.43
C ARG A 173 -13.38 -1.80 -16.49
N GLU A 174 -13.94 -2.92 -16.07
CA GLU A 174 -15.39 -3.13 -16.10
C GLU A 174 -16.14 -2.26 -15.07
N HIS A 175 -15.54 -2.01 -13.92
CA HIS A 175 -16.14 -1.20 -12.85
C HIS A 175 -15.80 0.29 -12.95
N GLY A 176 -15.02 0.69 -13.96
CA GLY A 176 -14.55 2.07 -14.10
C GLY A 176 -13.68 2.54 -12.93
N ILE A 177 -13.00 1.62 -12.25
CA ILE A 177 -12.18 1.93 -11.08
C ILE A 177 -10.87 2.56 -11.55
N GLU A 178 -10.67 3.83 -11.19
CA GLU A 178 -9.42 4.54 -11.44
C GLU A 178 -8.36 4.14 -10.40
N GLY A 179 -7.13 3.91 -10.86
CA GLY A 179 -6.03 3.59 -9.97
C GLY A 179 -4.94 2.76 -10.63
N ARG A 180 -3.96 2.36 -9.82
CA ARG A 180 -2.86 1.49 -10.25
C ARG A 180 -2.96 0.14 -9.56
N ASN A 181 -2.93 -0.93 -10.35
CA ASN A 181 -2.83 -2.28 -9.82
C ASN A 181 -1.49 -2.49 -9.11
N ALA A 182 -1.56 -2.83 -7.81
CA ALA A 182 -0.41 -3.08 -6.95
C ALA A 182 0.53 -4.19 -7.43
N PHE A 183 0.00 -5.19 -8.15
CA PHE A 183 0.76 -6.34 -8.64
C PHE A 183 1.45 -6.07 -9.99
N SER A 184 1.18 -4.92 -10.64
CA SER A 184 1.74 -4.61 -11.96
C SER A 184 3.23 -4.30 -11.95
N GLY A 185 3.76 -3.77 -10.85
CA GLY A 185 5.14 -3.27 -10.74
C GLY A 185 6.10 -4.16 -9.94
N THR A 186 5.67 -5.35 -9.51
CA THR A 186 6.49 -6.18 -8.61
C THR A 186 7.76 -6.69 -9.29
N PHE A 187 8.92 -6.33 -8.72
CA PHE A 187 10.21 -6.79 -9.21
C PHE A 187 10.39 -8.30 -8.98
N MET A 188 10.85 -9.01 -10.02
CA MET A 188 11.08 -10.45 -10.00
C MET A 188 12.59 -10.73 -10.20
N PRO A 189 13.35 -11.06 -9.14
CA PRO A 189 14.78 -11.29 -9.24
C PRO A 189 15.07 -12.55 -10.05
N ASP A 190 16.03 -12.50 -10.99
CA ASP A 190 16.48 -13.70 -11.70
C ASP A 190 17.31 -14.58 -10.75
N ARG A 191 16.96 -15.87 -10.68
CA ARG A 191 17.56 -16.82 -9.72
C ARG A 191 18.32 -17.95 -10.40
N GLY A 192 18.31 -18.03 -11.73
CA GLY A 192 18.93 -19.14 -12.45
C GLY A 192 18.18 -20.48 -12.32
N ASP A 193 17.07 -20.53 -11.57
CA ASP A 193 16.21 -21.70 -11.37
C ASP A 193 15.47 -22.15 -12.64
N ALA A 194 15.55 -21.37 -13.71
CA ALA A 194 14.90 -21.67 -14.98
C ALA A 194 15.65 -22.79 -15.71
N SER A 195 15.29 -24.05 -15.44
CA SER A 195 15.74 -25.19 -16.24
C SER A 195 15.18 -25.08 -17.65
N THR A 196 16.07 -24.91 -18.64
CA THR A 196 15.73 -25.02 -20.05
C THR A 196 15.67 -26.49 -20.44
N ARG A 197 14.53 -26.91 -21.01
CA ARG A 197 14.39 -28.28 -21.54
C ARG A 197 15.40 -28.45 -22.67
N ARG A 198 16.34 -29.40 -22.50
CA ARG A 198 17.31 -29.73 -23.53
C ARG A 198 16.66 -30.62 -24.61
N PRO A 199 17.05 -30.47 -25.89
CA PRO A 199 16.61 -31.39 -26.93
C PRO A 199 17.11 -32.81 -26.63
N ILE A 200 16.34 -33.80 -27.09
CA ILE A 200 16.74 -35.20 -26.98
C ILE A 200 17.89 -35.44 -27.97
N PRO A 201 19.03 -36.03 -27.55
CA PRO A 201 20.12 -36.37 -28.45
C PRO A 201 19.71 -37.33 -29.57
N ALA A 202 20.30 -37.18 -30.76
CA ALA A 202 19.92 -37.93 -31.96
C ALA A 202 20.13 -39.45 -31.83
N ASP A 203 21.14 -39.89 -31.09
CA ASP A 203 21.42 -41.30 -30.78
C ASP A 203 20.30 -41.91 -29.93
N LYS A 204 19.81 -41.15 -28.93
CA LYS A 204 18.70 -41.57 -28.08
C LYS A 204 17.37 -41.60 -28.84
N LEU A 205 17.14 -40.62 -29.72
CA LEU A 205 15.98 -40.59 -30.61
C LEU A 205 15.92 -41.82 -31.50
N ARG A 206 17.01 -42.17 -32.20
CA ARG A 206 17.10 -43.38 -33.03
C ARG A 206 16.81 -44.66 -32.22
N THR A 207 17.34 -44.73 -31.00
CA THR A 207 17.07 -45.87 -30.09
C THR A 207 15.59 -45.98 -29.74
N ILE A 208 14.93 -44.85 -29.47
CA ILE A 208 13.50 -44.80 -29.17
C ILE A 208 12.69 -45.26 -30.39
N GLN A 209 13.00 -44.75 -31.57
CA GLN A 209 12.32 -45.11 -32.83
C GLN A 209 12.43 -46.61 -33.16
N GLN A 210 13.62 -47.18 -33.01
CA GLN A 210 13.82 -48.63 -33.21
C GLN A 210 12.99 -49.47 -32.24
N ARG A 211 12.92 -49.06 -30.96
CA ARG A 211 12.09 -49.74 -29.96
C ARG A 211 10.61 -49.61 -30.27
N CYS A 212 10.17 -48.47 -30.80
CA CYS A 212 8.78 -48.28 -31.21
C CYS A 212 8.38 -49.30 -32.29
N GLN A 213 9.22 -49.48 -33.31
CA GLN A 213 8.97 -50.45 -34.37
C GLN A 213 9.04 -51.91 -33.90
N THR A 214 9.93 -52.22 -32.95
CA THR A 214 10.13 -53.60 -32.48
C THR A 214 8.99 -54.08 -31.57
N THR A 215 8.42 -53.20 -30.75
CA THR A 215 7.32 -53.55 -29.84
C THR A 215 5.95 -53.51 -30.53
N ASP A 216 5.80 -52.66 -31.55
CA ASP A 216 4.61 -52.62 -32.42
C ASP A 216 3.28 -52.44 -31.67
N ASP A 217 3.21 -51.44 -30.78
CA ASP A 217 1.98 -51.07 -30.07
C ASP A 217 1.51 -49.64 -30.36
N GLU A 218 0.21 -49.41 -30.22
CA GLU A 218 -0.46 -48.15 -30.55
C GLU A 218 0.19 -46.92 -29.88
N PRO A 219 0.53 -46.92 -28.57
CA PRO A 219 1.22 -45.79 -27.94
C PRO A 219 2.60 -45.50 -28.57
N ARG A 220 3.34 -46.53 -28.97
CA ARG A 220 4.68 -46.37 -29.57
C ARG A 220 4.63 -45.90 -31.01
N TRP A 221 3.60 -46.26 -31.77
CA TRP A 221 3.34 -45.70 -33.10
C TRP A 221 3.05 -44.19 -33.02
N LEU A 222 2.29 -43.76 -32.02
CA LEU A 222 2.08 -42.33 -31.76
C LEU A 222 3.39 -41.60 -31.45
N VAL A 223 4.27 -42.22 -30.64
CA VAL A 223 5.61 -41.66 -30.35
C VAL A 223 6.49 -41.61 -31.59
N ALA A 224 6.46 -42.65 -32.43
CA ALA A 224 7.22 -42.69 -33.68
C ALA A 224 6.75 -41.58 -34.64
N LEU A 225 5.44 -41.44 -34.83
CA LEU A 225 4.83 -40.39 -35.64
C LEU A 225 5.27 -38.99 -35.18
N ILE A 226 5.17 -38.71 -33.88
CA ILE A 226 5.61 -37.43 -33.30
C ILE A 226 7.10 -37.20 -33.50
N SER A 227 7.92 -38.25 -33.37
CA SER A 227 9.37 -38.14 -33.51
C SER A 227 9.83 -37.82 -34.94
N ASP A 228 9.09 -38.32 -35.95
CA ASP A 228 9.44 -38.13 -37.36
C ASP A 228 8.86 -36.82 -37.93
N THR A 229 7.67 -36.41 -37.50
CA THR A 229 6.98 -35.23 -38.05
C THR A 229 7.20 -33.96 -37.23
N GLY A 230 7.56 -34.08 -35.94
CA GLY A 230 7.63 -32.97 -35.02
C GLY A 230 6.27 -32.38 -34.62
N MET A 231 5.16 -33.07 -34.92
CA MET A 231 3.80 -32.66 -34.52
C MET A 231 3.65 -32.59 -33.00
N ARG A 232 2.71 -31.78 -32.51
CA ARG A 232 2.34 -31.85 -31.09
C ARG A 232 1.59 -33.14 -30.81
N LEU A 233 1.74 -33.66 -29.59
CA LEU A 233 1.04 -34.88 -29.15
C LEU A 233 -0.48 -34.81 -29.38
N SER A 234 -1.11 -33.66 -29.12
CA SER A 234 -2.54 -33.47 -29.34
C SER A 234 -2.95 -33.46 -30.81
N GLU A 235 -2.05 -33.04 -31.71
CA GLU A 235 -2.28 -33.04 -33.15
C GLU A 235 -2.15 -34.47 -33.67
N ALA A 236 -1.08 -35.18 -33.28
CA ALA A 236 -0.85 -36.57 -33.69
C ALA A 236 -1.92 -37.54 -33.17
N ALA A 237 -2.41 -37.35 -31.94
CA ALA A 237 -3.45 -38.21 -31.36
C ALA A 237 -4.86 -37.93 -31.92
N GLY A 238 -5.07 -36.76 -32.52
CA GLY A 238 -6.35 -36.37 -33.13
C GLY A 238 -6.42 -36.59 -34.63
N LEU A 239 -5.37 -37.17 -35.23
CA LEU A 239 -5.26 -37.33 -36.68
C LEU A 239 -6.25 -38.38 -37.18
N ALA A 240 -7.12 -38.00 -38.13
CA ALA A 240 -8.02 -38.91 -38.79
C ALA A 240 -7.29 -39.65 -39.92
N LYS A 241 -7.81 -40.81 -40.32
CA LYS A 241 -7.26 -41.57 -41.46
C LYS A 241 -7.44 -40.84 -42.80
N GLU A 242 -8.30 -39.84 -42.83
CA GLU A 242 -8.67 -39.05 -44.00
C GLU A 242 -7.80 -37.80 -44.20
N ASP A 243 -7.01 -37.43 -43.18
CA ASP A 243 -6.07 -36.30 -43.19
C ASP A 243 -4.76 -36.65 -43.94
#